data_AF-A0A537TN57-F1
#
_entry.id   AF-A0A537TN57-F1
#
_cell.length_a   1.000
_cell.length_b   1.000
_cell.length_c   1.000
_cell.angle_alpha   90.00
_cell.angle_beta   90.00
_cell.angle_gamma   90.00
#
_symmetry.space_group_name_H-M   'P 1'
#
loop_
_entity.id
_entity.type
_entity.pdbx_description
1 polymer ?
#
loop_
_entity_poly.entity_id
_entity_poly.type
_entity_poly.pdbx_seq_one_letter_code
_entity_poly.pdbx_strand_id
1 'polypeptide(L)'
;MHPSPLERSPPMHAPVVTTGRDLRLDLFRGLALWLIFLDHIPSNVVAWGTIRNYGFSDATEIFVFVSGYTAAFVYGKEMRERGFMIAGAHILRRVWQIYVAHVFLFAIYLAEISYVATSFENPLYAEEMNILDFLKQPEVTIVQALLLKFKPANMDILPLYIVLLLLFPPILRLLQFRASLALGASVLLYVLTWHFNWNLPSYPEGHWFFNPFAWQLLFVFGAWCALGGAQRLGAVLQSRITLGVAVAYLLFAFVITLTWYLPGMGQYVPHWLEQLIYPIDKVNLDALRFAHFLALAVVTVRFIPREWPVLKSRWLWA
;
A
#
# COMPACT_ATOMS: atom_id res chain seq x y z
N MET A 1 13.51 56.72 44.23
CA MET A 1 12.20 56.29 43.69
C MET A 1 12.46 55.66 42.33
N HIS A 2 12.69 54.35 42.32
CA HIS A 2 13.05 53.58 41.11
C HIS A 2 11.75 53.08 40.46
N PRO A 3 11.47 53.33 39.17
CA PRO A 3 10.29 52.76 38.51
C PRO A 3 10.49 51.27 38.25
N SER A 4 9.45 50.48 38.49
CA SER A 4 9.38 49.04 38.28
C SER A 4 9.42 48.68 36.78
N PRO A 5 10.00 47.53 36.38
CA PRO A 5 10.03 47.11 34.99
C PRO A 5 8.66 46.59 34.54
N LEU A 6 8.22 47.03 33.37
CA LEU A 6 7.03 46.56 32.66
C LEU A 6 7.09 45.04 32.44
N GLU A 7 6.14 44.33 33.04
CA GLU A 7 5.89 42.91 32.85
C GLU A 7 5.52 42.65 31.39
N ARG A 8 6.43 42.02 30.62
CA ARG A 8 6.16 41.61 29.24
C ARG A 8 5.24 40.40 29.28
N SER A 9 4.01 40.56 28.78
CA SER A 9 3.08 39.46 28.55
C SER A 9 3.75 38.36 27.71
N PRO A 10 3.63 37.08 28.09
CA PRO A 10 4.21 35.98 27.30
C PRO A 10 3.58 35.95 25.90
N PRO A 11 4.34 35.56 24.87
CA PRO A 11 3.81 35.46 23.51
C PRO A 11 2.66 34.45 23.52
N MET A 12 1.47 34.90 23.09
CA MET A 12 0.36 33.99 22.82
C MET A 12 0.82 33.01 21.74
N HIS A 13 1.05 31.77 22.13
CA HIS A 13 1.15 30.67 21.19
C HIS A 13 -0.17 30.65 20.40
N ALA A 14 -0.11 31.10 19.15
CA ALA A 14 -1.20 30.91 18.21
C ALA A 14 -1.59 29.43 18.26
N PRO A 15 -2.88 29.09 18.47
CA PRO A 15 -3.27 27.70 18.47
C PRO A 15 -2.86 27.12 17.13
N VAL A 16 -1.98 26.12 17.16
CA VAL A 16 -1.65 25.33 15.97
C VAL A 16 -2.98 24.83 15.44
N VAL A 17 -3.41 25.38 14.30
CA VAL A 17 -4.61 24.94 13.61
C VAL A 17 -4.35 23.51 13.18
N THR A 18 -4.72 22.57 14.04
CA THR A 18 -4.77 21.15 13.74
C THR A 18 -5.99 20.94 12.87
N THR A 19 -5.89 21.36 11.61
CA THR A 19 -6.79 20.89 10.54
C THR A 19 -6.87 19.37 10.68
N GLY A 20 -8.07 18.86 10.99
CA GLY A 20 -8.33 17.50 11.49
C GLY A 20 -7.51 16.40 10.80
N ARG A 21 -6.37 16.06 11.40
CA ARG A 21 -5.46 14.99 10.97
C ARG A 21 -5.97 13.69 11.58
N ASP A 22 -6.39 12.75 10.75
CA ASP A 22 -6.84 11.43 11.24
C ASP A 22 -5.61 10.58 11.60
N LEU A 23 -5.25 10.61 12.90
CA LEU A 23 -4.06 9.95 13.46
C LEU A 23 -4.04 8.42 13.21
N ARG A 24 -5.21 7.82 12.96
CA ARG A 24 -5.29 6.39 12.61
C ARG A 24 -4.58 6.09 11.31
N LEU A 25 -4.71 6.98 10.32
CA LEU A 25 -4.12 6.78 9.00
C LEU A 25 -2.60 6.84 9.07
N ASP A 26 -2.07 7.72 9.91
CA ASP A 26 -0.62 7.80 10.14
C ASP A 26 -0.10 6.57 10.88
N LEU A 27 -0.85 6.06 11.87
CA LEU A 27 -0.54 4.80 12.54
C LEU A 27 -0.54 3.63 11.55
N PHE A 28 -1.60 3.45 10.76
CA PHE A 28 -1.68 2.36 9.79
C PHE A 28 -0.65 2.49 8.68
N ARG A 29 -0.32 3.72 8.26
CA ARG A 29 0.77 3.95 7.31
C ARG A 29 2.12 3.52 7.90
N GLY A 30 2.43 3.93 9.13
CA GLY A 30 3.66 3.55 9.82
C GLY A 30 3.74 2.04 10.07
N LEU A 31 2.64 1.45 10.56
CA LEU A 31 2.52 0.01 10.78
C LEU A 31 2.67 -0.78 9.48
N ALA A 32 2.05 -0.35 8.38
CA ALA A 32 2.18 -1.01 7.09
C ALA A 32 3.64 -1.00 6.60
N LEU A 33 4.35 0.11 6.75
CA LEU A 33 5.79 0.18 6.40
C LEU A 33 6.63 -0.76 7.27
N TRP A 34 6.35 -0.83 8.57
CA TRP A 34 7.02 -1.77 9.49
C TRP A 34 6.73 -3.23 9.15
N LEU A 35 5.47 -3.58 8.88
CA LEU A 35 5.08 -4.94 8.51
C LEU A 35 5.68 -5.34 7.16
N ILE A 36 5.70 -4.44 6.17
CA ILE A 36 6.40 -4.67 4.90
C ILE A 36 7.88 -4.93 5.16
N PHE A 37 8.54 -4.12 5.98
CA PHE A 37 9.96 -4.34 6.31
C PHE A 37 10.18 -5.72 6.95
N LEU A 38 9.40 -6.06 7.97
CA LEU A 38 9.51 -7.35 8.68
C LEU A 38 9.22 -8.55 7.76
N ASP A 39 8.26 -8.42 6.84
CA ASP A 39 7.91 -9.45 5.85
C ASP A 39 9.06 -9.78 4.89
N HIS A 40 10.03 -8.88 4.74
CA HIS A 40 11.15 -9.03 3.81
C HIS A 40 12.47 -9.38 4.51
N ILE A 41 12.48 -9.63 5.82
CA ILE A 41 13.65 -10.17 6.53
C ILE A 41 13.59 -11.70 6.50
N PRO A 42 14.52 -12.39 5.78
CA PRO A 42 14.53 -13.85 5.73
C PRO A 42 14.81 -14.44 7.12
N SER A 43 14.19 -15.58 7.45
CA SER A 43 14.40 -16.36 8.68
C SER A 43 14.09 -15.66 10.02
N ASN A 44 13.26 -14.60 10.00
CA ASN A 44 12.91 -13.88 11.22
C ASN A 44 11.69 -14.50 11.93
N VAL A 45 11.84 -14.83 13.23
CA VAL A 45 10.72 -15.26 14.09
C VAL A 45 9.64 -14.19 14.17
N VAL A 46 10.01 -12.91 14.03
CA VAL A 46 9.07 -11.77 14.04
C VAL A 46 8.24 -11.70 12.75
N ALA A 47 8.65 -12.34 11.64
CA ALA A 47 7.82 -12.44 10.44
C ALA A 47 6.52 -13.21 10.73
N TRP A 48 6.51 -14.15 11.69
CA TRP A 48 5.28 -14.81 12.16
C TRP A 48 4.30 -13.85 12.86
N GLY A 49 4.68 -12.61 13.16
CA GLY A 49 3.77 -11.60 13.70
C GLY A 49 3.00 -10.82 12.63
N THR A 50 3.30 -11.01 11.34
CA THR A 50 2.69 -10.23 10.26
C THR A 50 1.42 -10.86 9.73
N ILE A 51 0.50 -10.01 9.25
CA ILE A 51 -0.80 -10.42 8.71
C ILE A 51 -0.64 -11.38 7.52
N ARG A 52 0.49 -11.32 6.81
CA ARG A 52 0.80 -12.16 5.65
C ARG A 52 0.69 -13.66 5.95
N ASN A 53 0.97 -14.09 7.18
CA ASN A 53 0.98 -15.51 7.53
C ASN A 53 -0.38 -16.04 8.03
N TYR A 54 -1.37 -15.16 8.20
CA TYR A 54 -2.64 -15.49 8.85
C TYR A 54 -3.88 -15.17 8.01
N GLY A 55 -3.68 -14.87 6.74
CA GLY A 55 -4.78 -14.49 5.86
C GLY A 55 -4.34 -14.32 4.41
N PHE A 56 -5.28 -13.96 3.55
CA PHE A 56 -5.04 -13.87 2.10
C PHE A 56 -4.38 -12.56 1.67
N SER A 57 -4.56 -11.47 2.43
CA SER A 57 -3.92 -10.18 2.18
C SER A 57 -2.76 -9.96 3.14
N ASP A 58 -1.82 -9.08 2.78
CA ASP A 58 -0.69 -8.69 3.61
C ASP A 58 -0.64 -7.16 3.82
N ALA A 59 0.49 -6.66 4.31
CA ALA A 59 0.67 -5.24 4.56
C ALA A 59 0.62 -4.38 3.29
N THR A 60 0.80 -4.98 2.10
CA THR A 60 0.76 -4.26 0.82
C THR A 60 -0.62 -3.69 0.54
N GLU A 61 -1.69 -4.46 0.77
CA GLU A 61 -3.06 -3.99 0.57
C GLU A 61 -3.38 -2.79 1.48
N ILE A 62 -2.94 -2.85 2.74
CA ILE A 62 -3.08 -1.74 3.69
C ILE A 62 -2.33 -0.51 3.19
N PHE A 63 -1.07 -0.69 2.77
CA PHE A 63 -0.23 0.39 2.28
C PHE A 63 -0.85 1.10 1.06
N VAL A 64 -1.29 0.35 0.06
CA VAL A 64 -1.87 0.91 -1.18
C VAL A 64 -3.20 1.61 -0.90
N PHE A 65 -4.06 1.03 -0.07
CA PHE A 65 -5.32 1.65 0.33
C PHE A 65 -5.10 2.96 1.09
N VAL A 66 -4.25 2.95 2.13
CA VAL A 66 -3.96 4.13 2.95
C VAL A 66 -3.30 5.22 2.10
N SER A 67 -2.40 4.85 1.19
CA SER A 67 -1.77 5.78 0.26
C SER A 67 -2.81 6.50 -0.63
N GLY A 68 -3.76 5.76 -1.19
CA GLY A 68 -4.86 6.33 -1.97
C GLY A 68 -5.76 7.24 -1.13
N TYR A 69 -6.11 6.81 0.08
CA TYR A 69 -6.90 7.60 1.02
C TYR A 69 -6.20 8.92 1.37
N THR A 70 -4.94 8.87 1.80
CA THR A 70 -4.17 10.05 2.20
C THR A 70 -3.94 11.00 1.01
N ALA A 71 -3.62 10.46 -0.17
CA ALA A 71 -3.44 11.26 -1.38
C ALA A 71 -4.72 12.03 -1.72
N ALA A 72 -5.88 11.37 -1.70
CA ALA A 72 -7.16 12.03 -1.96
C ALA A 72 -7.55 13.04 -0.87
N PHE A 73 -7.25 12.75 0.39
CA PHE A 73 -7.53 13.67 1.49
C PHE A 73 -6.72 14.97 1.38
N VAL A 74 -5.40 14.84 1.15
CA VAL A 74 -4.47 15.98 1.05
C VAL A 74 -4.65 16.72 -0.27
N TYR A 75 -4.41 16.06 -1.40
CA TYR A 75 -4.45 16.70 -2.70
C TYR A 75 -5.88 17.01 -3.15
N GLY A 76 -6.89 16.32 -2.62
CA GLY A 76 -8.28 16.64 -2.93
C GLY A 76 -8.72 17.97 -2.35
N LYS A 77 -8.31 18.31 -1.12
CA LYS A 77 -8.52 19.64 -0.56
C LYS A 77 -7.81 20.70 -1.41
N GLU A 78 -6.55 20.46 -1.71
CA GLU A 78 -5.75 21.37 -2.52
C GLU A 78 -6.31 21.60 -3.93
N MET A 79 -6.79 20.54 -4.59
CA MET A 79 -7.37 20.65 -5.93
C MET A 79 -8.68 21.44 -5.95
N ARG A 80 -9.44 21.44 -4.84
CA ARG A 80 -10.64 22.30 -4.69
C ARG A 80 -10.27 23.76 -4.44
N GLU A 81 -9.24 24.01 -3.65
CA GLU A 81 -8.85 25.37 -3.23
C GLU A 81 -7.97 26.09 -4.25
N ARG A 82 -7.06 25.37 -4.91
CA ARG A 82 -6.02 25.91 -5.82
C ARG A 82 -6.20 25.48 -7.27
N GLY A 83 -7.19 24.64 -7.55
CA GLY A 83 -7.48 24.15 -8.90
C GLY A 83 -6.60 22.97 -9.35
N PHE A 84 -6.98 22.41 -10.50
CA PHE A 84 -6.38 21.20 -11.07
C PHE A 84 -4.89 21.35 -11.37
N MET A 85 -4.46 22.47 -11.95
CA MET A 85 -3.08 22.67 -12.40
C MET A 85 -2.09 22.69 -11.23
N ILE A 86 -2.40 23.45 -10.17
CA ILE A 86 -1.50 23.60 -9.01
C ILE A 86 -1.42 22.28 -8.24
N ALA A 87 -2.57 21.67 -7.91
CA ALA A 87 -2.60 20.39 -7.22
C ALA A 87 -1.94 19.27 -8.04
N GLY A 88 -2.19 19.24 -9.36
CA GLY A 88 -1.54 18.31 -10.28
C GLY A 88 -0.02 18.47 -10.28
N ALA A 89 0.49 19.70 -10.37
CA ALA A 89 1.93 19.97 -10.32
C ALA A 89 2.57 19.51 -8.99
N HIS A 90 1.89 19.67 -7.86
CA HIS A 90 2.37 19.18 -6.56
C HIS A 90 2.36 17.65 -6.46
N ILE A 91 1.34 16.98 -7.01
CA ILE A 91 1.33 15.51 -7.12
C ILE A 91 2.51 15.06 -8.00
N LEU A 92 2.71 15.67 -9.17
CA LEU A 92 3.79 15.30 -10.08
C LEU A 92 5.18 15.59 -9.48
N ARG A 93 5.33 16.67 -8.71
CA ARG A 93 6.55 16.92 -7.94
C ARG A 93 6.80 15.81 -6.93
N ARG A 94 5.76 15.29 -6.28
CA ARG A 94 5.88 14.15 -5.36
C ARG A 94 6.26 12.85 -6.09
N VAL A 95 5.67 12.60 -7.26
CA VAL A 95 6.05 11.48 -8.13
C VAL A 95 7.53 11.55 -8.47
N TRP A 96 8.01 12.74 -8.88
CA TRP A 96 9.43 12.97 -9.18
C TRP A 96 10.34 12.70 -7.97
N GLN A 97 9.98 13.19 -6.78
CA GLN A 97 10.75 12.92 -5.56
C GLN A 97 10.86 11.42 -5.25
N ILE A 98 9.75 10.68 -5.39
CA ILE A 98 9.73 9.23 -5.15
C ILE A 98 10.55 8.50 -6.22
N TYR A 99 10.43 8.91 -7.48
CA TYR A 99 11.22 8.36 -8.57
C TYR A 99 12.73 8.55 -8.34
N VAL A 100 13.16 9.77 -8.01
CA VAL A 100 14.57 10.05 -7.70
C VAL A 100 15.03 9.23 -6.49
N ALA A 101 14.23 9.18 -5.42
CA ALA A 101 14.55 8.37 -4.24
C ALA A 101 14.66 6.88 -4.59
N HIS A 102 13.78 6.36 -5.47
CA HIS A 102 13.83 4.98 -5.95
C HIS A 102 15.10 4.70 -6.75
N VAL A 103 15.51 5.61 -7.63
CA VAL A 103 16.76 5.47 -8.40
C VAL A 103 17.98 5.45 -7.47
N PHE A 104 18.04 6.33 -6.46
CA PHE A 104 19.12 6.31 -5.48
C PHE A 104 19.11 5.03 -4.63
N LEU A 105 17.95 4.61 -4.15
CA LEU A 105 17.80 3.37 -3.38
C LEU A 105 18.23 2.16 -4.21
N PHE A 106 17.82 2.10 -5.48
CA PHE A 106 18.24 1.07 -6.43
C PHE A 106 19.75 1.04 -6.60
N ALA A 107 20.40 2.20 -6.78
CA ALA A 107 21.85 2.27 -6.91
C ALA A 107 22.57 1.78 -5.64
N ILE A 108 22.09 2.16 -4.45
CA ILE A 108 22.65 1.69 -3.17
C ILE A 108 22.46 0.19 -3.00
N TYR A 109 21.24 -0.31 -3.21
CA TYR A 109 20.89 -1.73 -3.10
C TYR A 109 21.75 -2.60 -4.02
N LEU A 110 21.95 -2.13 -5.25
CA LEU A 110 22.78 -2.77 -6.24
C LEU A 110 24.26 -2.79 -5.84
N ALA A 111 24.77 -1.68 -5.30
CA ALA A 111 26.13 -1.59 -4.81
C ALA A 111 26.37 -2.54 -3.62
N GLU A 112 25.44 -2.58 -2.66
CA GLU A 112 25.50 -3.49 -1.52
C GLU A 112 25.49 -4.95 -1.95
N ILE A 113 24.59 -5.36 -2.84
CA ILE A 113 24.52 -6.76 -3.26
C ILE A 113 25.73 -7.13 -4.13
N SER A 114 26.20 -6.23 -4.98
CA SER A 114 27.44 -6.47 -5.74
C SER A 114 28.63 -6.67 -4.80
N TYR A 115 28.73 -5.87 -3.73
CA TYR A 115 29.77 -6.00 -2.71
C TYR A 115 29.65 -7.32 -1.91
N VAL A 116 28.45 -7.70 -1.49
CA VAL A 116 28.21 -8.96 -0.77
C VAL A 116 28.47 -10.16 -1.68
N ALA A 117 27.93 -10.17 -2.91
CA ALA A 117 28.10 -11.28 -3.85
C ALA A 117 29.57 -11.53 -4.19
N THR A 118 30.37 -10.47 -4.33
CA THR A 118 31.82 -10.57 -4.55
C THR A 118 32.59 -10.99 -3.29
N SER A 119 32.17 -10.54 -2.11
CA SER A 119 32.83 -10.86 -0.84
C SER A 119 32.58 -12.30 -0.35
N PHE A 120 31.40 -12.86 -0.65
CA PHE A 120 31.01 -14.21 -0.21
C PHE A 120 31.22 -15.29 -1.28
N GLU A 121 31.70 -14.92 -2.48
CA GLU A 121 31.96 -15.82 -3.63
C GLU A 121 30.81 -16.79 -3.96
N ASN A 122 29.57 -16.46 -3.57
CA ASN A 122 28.44 -17.36 -3.70
C ASN A 122 27.45 -16.82 -4.74
N PRO A 123 27.46 -17.35 -5.98
CA PRO A 123 26.60 -16.90 -7.07
C PRO A 123 25.10 -17.12 -6.81
N LEU A 124 24.71 -17.97 -5.85
CA LEU A 124 23.29 -18.14 -5.49
C LEU A 124 22.65 -16.84 -4.97
N TYR A 125 23.39 -15.98 -4.25
CA TYR A 125 22.83 -14.72 -3.74
C TYR A 125 22.48 -13.74 -4.87
N ALA A 126 23.25 -13.75 -5.95
CA ALA A 126 22.99 -12.89 -7.11
C ALA A 126 21.76 -13.36 -7.90
N GLU A 127 21.48 -14.67 -7.90
CA GLU A 127 20.31 -15.28 -8.52
C GLU A 127 19.04 -14.97 -7.71
N GLU A 128 19.08 -15.21 -6.39
CA GLU A 128 17.94 -15.02 -5.50
C GLU A 128 17.49 -13.55 -5.41
N MET A 129 18.42 -12.60 -5.56
CA MET A 129 18.10 -11.16 -5.56
C MET A 129 17.73 -10.61 -6.94
N ASN A 130 17.72 -11.45 -7.98
CA ASN A 130 17.44 -11.09 -9.37
C ASN A 130 18.43 -10.07 -9.95
N ILE A 131 19.73 -10.21 -9.65
CA ILE A 131 20.81 -9.27 -10.04
C ILE A 131 21.78 -9.91 -11.04
N LEU A 132 21.64 -11.21 -11.34
CA LEU A 132 22.44 -11.89 -12.36
C LEU A 132 22.40 -11.18 -13.73
N ASP A 133 21.23 -10.68 -14.15
CA ASP A 133 21.11 -9.99 -15.44
C ASP A 133 21.82 -8.63 -15.44
N PHE A 134 21.83 -7.95 -14.29
CA PHE A 134 22.66 -6.76 -14.11
C PHE A 134 24.15 -7.08 -14.23
N LEU A 135 24.62 -8.15 -13.56
CA LEU A 135 26.03 -8.53 -13.60
C LEU A 135 26.49 -8.95 -15.01
N LYS A 136 25.56 -9.50 -15.82
CA LYS A 136 25.83 -9.89 -17.22
C LYS A 136 25.83 -8.69 -18.18
N GLN A 137 24.89 -7.75 -18.02
CA GLN A 137 24.70 -6.61 -18.93
C GLN A 137 24.30 -5.34 -18.15
N PRO A 138 25.26 -4.70 -17.45
CA PRO A 138 24.96 -3.59 -16.56
C PRO A 138 24.47 -2.35 -17.32
N GLU A 139 25.01 -2.05 -18.50
CA GLU A 139 24.59 -0.90 -19.31
C GLU A 139 23.11 -0.97 -19.73
N VAL A 140 22.63 -2.16 -20.14
CA VAL A 140 21.22 -2.37 -20.52
C VAL A 140 20.34 -2.32 -19.29
N THR A 141 20.77 -2.98 -18.21
CA THR A 141 19.98 -3.14 -17.00
C THR A 141 19.76 -1.81 -16.27
N ILE A 142 20.73 -0.89 -16.30
CA ILE A 142 20.56 0.48 -15.77
C ILE A 142 19.44 1.21 -16.51
N VAL A 143 19.43 1.14 -17.85
CA VAL A 143 18.37 1.79 -18.65
C VAL A 143 17.01 1.17 -18.34
N GLN A 144 16.93 -0.16 -18.24
CA GLN A 144 15.70 -0.85 -17.89
C GLN A 144 15.23 -0.52 -16.46
N ALA A 145 16.16 -0.31 -15.52
CA ALA A 145 15.84 0.12 -14.15
C ALA A 145 15.28 1.54 -14.12
N LEU A 146 15.88 2.48 -14.87
CA LEU A 146 15.38 3.85 -15.02
C LEU A 146 13.98 3.89 -15.67
N LEU A 147 13.70 2.95 -16.58
CA LEU A 147 12.37 2.76 -17.18
C LEU A 147 11.39 2.02 -16.26
N LEU A 148 11.78 1.67 -15.04
CA LEU A 148 11.01 0.88 -14.07
C LEU A 148 10.64 -0.51 -14.60
N LYS A 149 11.38 -1.07 -15.56
CA LYS A 149 11.16 -2.41 -16.12
C LYS A 149 12.01 -3.48 -15.43
N PHE A 150 13.23 -3.13 -15.06
CA PHE A 150 14.08 -3.99 -14.24
C PHE A 150 13.95 -3.60 -12.77
N LYS A 151 13.66 -4.59 -11.93
CA LYS A 151 13.45 -4.40 -10.50
C LYS A 151 14.05 -5.60 -9.77
N PRO A 152 15.04 -5.37 -8.90
CA PRO A 152 15.52 -6.39 -7.99
C PRO A 152 14.41 -6.82 -7.04
N ALA A 153 14.56 -7.98 -6.41
CA ALA A 153 13.60 -8.47 -5.44
C ALA A 153 13.23 -7.38 -4.40
N ASN A 154 11.95 -7.30 -4.04
CA ASN A 154 11.42 -6.43 -2.99
C ASN A 154 11.36 -4.92 -3.34
N MET A 155 11.80 -4.53 -4.54
CA MET A 155 11.75 -3.13 -5.00
C MET A 155 10.48 -2.79 -5.78
N ASP A 156 9.55 -3.73 -5.94
CA ASP A 156 8.42 -3.64 -6.88
C ASP A 156 7.29 -2.69 -6.44
N ILE A 157 7.16 -2.44 -5.13
CA ILE A 157 6.05 -1.65 -4.59
C ILE A 157 6.19 -0.15 -4.87
N LEU A 158 7.43 0.37 -4.94
CA LEU A 158 7.68 1.79 -5.21
C LEU A 158 7.33 2.17 -6.65
N PRO A 159 7.76 1.42 -7.69
CA PRO A 159 7.30 1.62 -9.07
C PRO A 159 5.79 1.59 -9.21
N LEU A 160 5.08 0.67 -8.54
CA LEU A 160 3.62 0.68 -8.51
C LEU A 160 3.11 2.03 -8.02
N TYR A 161 3.60 2.50 -6.86
CA TYR A 161 3.15 3.75 -6.28
C TYR A 161 3.44 4.98 -7.15
N ILE A 162 4.59 5.01 -7.83
CA ILE A 162 4.94 6.04 -8.81
C ILE A 162 3.88 6.10 -9.92
N VAL A 163 3.54 4.96 -10.53
CA VAL A 163 2.54 4.90 -11.61
C VAL A 163 1.15 5.30 -11.12
N LEU A 164 0.73 4.81 -9.95
CA LEU A 164 -0.57 5.16 -9.37
C LEU A 164 -0.70 6.66 -9.09
N LEU A 165 0.33 7.28 -8.50
CA LEU A 165 0.34 8.73 -8.26
C LEU A 165 0.46 9.54 -9.55
N LEU A 166 1.20 9.06 -10.55
CA LEU A 166 1.33 9.72 -11.85
C LEU A 166 -0.03 9.84 -12.54
N LEU A 167 -0.84 8.78 -12.48
CA LEU A 167 -2.20 8.75 -13.03
C LEU A 167 -3.24 9.44 -12.12
N PHE A 168 -2.86 9.81 -10.89
CA PHE A 168 -3.80 10.28 -9.89
C PHE A 168 -4.43 11.64 -10.18
N PRO A 169 -3.77 12.66 -10.76
CA PRO A 169 -4.41 13.97 -11.00
C PRO A 169 -5.74 13.89 -11.77
N PRO A 170 -5.84 13.23 -12.95
CA PRO A 170 -7.10 13.09 -13.65
C PRO A 170 -8.11 12.20 -12.90
N ILE A 171 -7.65 11.15 -12.22
CA ILE A 171 -8.50 10.28 -11.39
C ILE A 171 -9.13 11.07 -10.24
N LEU A 172 -8.33 11.86 -9.53
CA LEU A 172 -8.78 12.72 -8.43
C LEU A 172 -9.79 13.75 -8.92
N ARG A 173 -9.55 14.35 -10.09
CA ARG A 173 -10.50 15.26 -10.72
C ARG A 173 -11.84 14.58 -10.98
N LEU A 174 -11.82 13.36 -11.53
CA LEU A 174 -13.02 12.57 -11.77
C LEU A 174 -13.71 12.17 -10.47
N LEU A 175 -12.96 11.78 -9.43
CA LEU A 175 -13.49 11.43 -8.11
C LEU A 175 -14.24 12.60 -7.44
N GLN A 176 -13.74 13.82 -7.59
CA GLN A 176 -14.38 15.01 -7.03
C GLN A 176 -15.70 15.37 -7.73
N PHE A 177 -15.78 15.10 -9.03
CA PHE A 177 -16.98 15.40 -9.82
C PHE A 177 -18.02 14.29 -9.79
N ARG A 178 -17.58 13.06 -10.03
CA ARG A 178 -18.42 11.87 -10.17
C ARG A 178 -17.72 10.67 -9.52
N ALA A 179 -17.70 10.68 -8.19
CA ALA A 179 -17.05 9.65 -7.38
C ALA A 179 -17.45 8.21 -7.78
N SER A 180 -18.74 7.96 -8.01
CA SER A 180 -19.24 6.63 -8.41
C SER A 180 -18.78 6.23 -9.81
N LEU A 181 -18.66 7.19 -10.74
CA LEU A 181 -18.15 6.93 -12.09
C LEU A 181 -16.65 6.60 -12.06
N ALA A 182 -15.87 7.32 -11.25
CA ALA A 182 -14.45 7.03 -11.07
C ALA A 182 -14.22 5.63 -10.50
N LEU A 183 -14.97 5.25 -9.46
CA LEU A 183 -14.88 3.90 -8.88
C LEU A 183 -15.37 2.84 -9.87
N GLY A 184 -16.47 3.09 -10.59
CA GLY A 184 -16.97 2.18 -11.62
C GLY A 184 -15.98 1.96 -12.77
N ALA A 185 -15.30 3.02 -13.23
CA ALA A 185 -14.25 2.94 -14.24
C ALA A 185 -13.02 2.15 -13.72
N SER A 186 -12.67 2.33 -12.45
CA SER A 186 -11.60 1.58 -11.79
C SER A 186 -11.93 0.10 -11.67
N VAL A 187 -13.16 -0.26 -11.29
CA VAL A 187 -13.66 -1.65 -11.26
C VAL A 187 -13.69 -2.24 -12.67
N LEU A 188 -14.16 -1.48 -13.67
CA LEU A 188 -14.17 -1.93 -15.06
C LEU A 188 -12.75 -2.24 -15.55
N LEU A 189 -11.78 -1.35 -15.30
CA LEU A 189 -10.38 -1.60 -15.66
C LEU A 189 -9.84 -2.85 -14.98
N TYR A 190 -10.15 -3.07 -13.70
CA TYR A 190 -9.79 -4.30 -12.99
C TYR A 190 -10.38 -5.55 -13.64
N VAL A 191 -11.67 -5.54 -13.99
CA VAL A 191 -12.33 -6.68 -14.65
C VAL A 191 -11.73 -6.94 -16.04
N LEU A 192 -11.49 -5.88 -16.82
CA LEU A 192 -10.86 -6.00 -18.14
C LEU A 192 -9.42 -6.51 -18.04
N THR A 193 -8.71 -6.14 -16.98
CA THR A 193 -7.37 -6.64 -16.69
C THR A 193 -7.35 -8.16 -16.54
N TRP A 194 -8.29 -8.71 -15.76
CA TRP A 194 -8.46 -10.15 -15.61
C TRP A 194 -8.93 -10.82 -16.91
N HIS A 195 -9.86 -10.21 -17.64
CA HIS A 195 -10.41 -10.80 -18.86
C HIS A 195 -9.39 -10.86 -20.01
N PHE A 196 -8.58 -9.81 -20.16
CA PHE A 196 -7.60 -9.69 -21.25
C PHE A 196 -6.15 -9.97 -20.83
N ASN A 197 -5.93 -10.35 -19.56
CA ASN A 197 -4.59 -10.56 -18.99
C ASN A 197 -3.64 -9.37 -19.20
N TRP A 198 -4.15 -8.14 -19.01
CA TRP A 198 -3.34 -6.93 -19.19
C TRP A 198 -2.31 -6.79 -18.09
N ASN A 199 -1.02 -6.74 -18.42
CA ASN A 199 0.03 -6.40 -17.47
C ASN A 199 1.17 -5.66 -18.18
N LEU A 200 1.97 -4.90 -17.43
CA LEU A 200 3.17 -4.27 -17.95
C LEU A 200 4.31 -5.29 -18.06
N PRO A 201 5.14 -5.20 -19.12
CA PRO A 201 6.28 -6.09 -19.27
C PRO A 201 7.38 -5.76 -18.26
N SER A 202 8.04 -6.80 -17.76
CA SER A 202 9.26 -6.72 -16.94
C SER A 202 10.48 -7.13 -17.76
N TYR A 203 11.66 -6.67 -17.34
CA TYR A 203 12.95 -7.09 -17.91
C TYR A 203 13.66 -8.01 -16.91
N PRO A 204 14.34 -9.08 -17.37
CA PRO A 204 14.53 -9.50 -18.78
C PRO A 204 13.31 -10.17 -19.42
N GLU A 205 12.49 -10.85 -18.63
CA GLU A 205 11.29 -11.54 -19.09
C GLU A 205 10.15 -11.41 -18.08
N GLY A 206 8.92 -11.69 -18.55
CA GLY A 206 7.72 -11.72 -17.71
C GLY A 206 7.01 -10.37 -17.57
N HIS A 207 6.29 -10.22 -16.46
CA HIS A 207 5.38 -9.11 -16.22
C HIS A 207 5.60 -8.49 -14.84
N TRP A 208 5.03 -7.31 -14.60
CA TRP A 208 5.14 -6.65 -13.31
C TRP A 208 4.49 -7.51 -12.22
N PHE A 209 5.23 -7.77 -11.14
CA PHE A 209 4.72 -8.48 -9.98
C PHE A 209 3.55 -7.74 -9.32
N PHE A 210 3.58 -6.41 -9.27
CA PHE A 210 2.44 -5.60 -8.87
C PHE A 210 1.83 -4.95 -10.10
N ASN A 211 0.78 -5.55 -10.65
CA ASN A 211 0.13 -5.05 -11.86
C ASN A 211 -0.61 -3.72 -11.60
N PRO A 212 -0.20 -2.59 -12.18
CA PRO A 212 -0.84 -1.30 -11.93
C PRO A 212 -2.30 -1.25 -12.38
N PHE A 213 -2.71 -2.03 -13.39
CA PHE A 213 -4.09 -2.05 -13.88
C PHE A 213 -5.05 -2.71 -12.88
N ALA A 214 -4.56 -3.65 -12.07
CA ALA A 214 -5.32 -4.29 -11.02
C ALA A 214 -5.25 -3.53 -9.70
N TRP A 215 -4.02 -3.23 -9.23
CA TRP A 215 -3.78 -2.61 -7.93
C TRP A 215 -4.30 -1.18 -7.82
N GLN A 216 -4.52 -0.49 -8.95
CA GLN A 216 -5.22 0.79 -8.94
C GLN A 216 -6.61 0.72 -8.32
N LEU A 217 -7.31 -0.42 -8.37
CA LEU A 217 -8.62 -0.59 -7.75
C LEU A 217 -8.58 -0.25 -6.25
N LEU A 218 -7.61 -0.80 -5.54
CA LEU A 218 -7.48 -0.61 -4.10
C LEU A 218 -7.09 0.83 -3.75
N PHE A 219 -6.22 1.43 -4.56
CA PHE A 219 -5.80 2.82 -4.42
C PHE A 219 -6.96 3.79 -4.66
N VAL A 220 -7.71 3.61 -5.76
CA VAL A 220 -8.88 4.42 -6.10
C VAL A 220 -10.01 4.21 -5.09
N PHE A 221 -10.20 2.99 -4.59
CA PHE A 221 -11.15 2.71 -3.53
C PHE A 221 -10.80 3.44 -2.22
N GLY A 222 -9.52 3.45 -1.83
CA GLY A 222 -9.03 4.27 -0.71
C GLY A 222 -9.30 5.76 -0.92
N ALA A 223 -9.00 6.27 -2.10
CA ALA A 223 -9.26 7.66 -2.49
C ALA A 223 -10.76 8.01 -2.44
N TRP A 224 -11.61 7.12 -2.94
CA TRP A 224 -13.06 7.24 -2.92
C TRP A 224 -13.61 7.27 -1.49
N CYS A 225 -13.08 6.40 -0.61
CA CYS A 225 -13.41 6.38 0.81
C CYS A 225 -13.10 7.71 1.50
N ALA A 226 -11.96 8.34 1.20
CA ALA A 226 -11.57 9.65 1.74
C ALA A 226 -12.50 10.80 1.30
N LEU A 227 -13.07 10.70 0.10
CA LEU A 227 -13.91 11.75 -0.52
C LEU A 227 -15.43 11.51 -0.29
N GLY A 228 -15.80 10.95 0.85
CA GLY A 228 -17.20 10.74 1.22
C GLY A 228 -17.70 9.30 1.07
N GLY A 229 -16.91 8.41 0.47
CA GLY A 229 -17.28 7.01 0.26
C GLY A 229 -17.49 6.22 1.55
N ALA A 230 -16.63 6.44 2.54
CA ALA A 230 -16.75 5.78 3.84
C ALA A 230 -18.03 6.19 4.58
N GLN A 231 -18.46 7.45 4.43
CA GLN A 231 -19.72 7.96 4.99
C GLN A 231 -20.93 7.32 4.29
N ARG A 232 -20.88 7.17 2.96
CA ARG A 232 -21.93 6.47 2.19
C ARG A 232 -22.06 5.00 2.59
N LEU A 233 -20.94 4.35 2.92
CA LEU A 233 -20.91 2.98 3.43
C LEU A 233 -21.19 2.88 4.93
N GLY A 234 -21.44 3.99 5.64
CA GLY A 234 -21.56 4.01 7.09
C GLY A 234 -22.59 3.02 7.64
N ALA A 235 -23.79 2.96 7.04
CA ALA A 235 -24.83 2.00 7.46
C ALA A 235 -24.39 0.54 7.30
N VAL A 236 -23.69 0.22 6.21
CA VAL A 236 -23.16 -1.13 5.94
C VAL A 236 -22.04 -1.46 6.92
N LEU A 237 -21.11 -0.54 7.14
CA LEU A 237 -19.97 -0.71 8.05
C LEU A 237 -20.39 -0.86 9.53
N GLN A 238 -21.52 -0.27 9.92
CA GLN A 238 -22.06 -0.36 11.29
C GLN A 238 -23.00 -1.56 11.49
N SER A 239 -23.37 -2.28 10.43
CA SER A 239 -24.26 -3.43 10.51
C SER A 239 -23.59 -4.62 11.21
N ARG A 240 -24.32 -5.25 12.14
CA ARG A 240 -23.87 -6.48 12.82
C ARG A 240 -23.70 -7.63 11.85
N ILE A 241 -24.48 -7.66 10.76
CA ILE A 241 -24.38 -8.69 9.72
C ILE A 241 -23.04 -8.55 8.99
N THR A 242 -22.68 -7.34 8.58
CA THR A 242 -21.39 -7.08 7.91
C THR A 242 -20.21 -7.48 8.81
N LEU A 243 -20.29 -7.18 10.12
CA LEU A 243 -19.27 -7.60 11.07
C LEU A 243 -19.20 -9.14 11.18
N GLY A 244 -20.35 -9.82 11.28
CA GLY A 244 -20.41 -11.28 11.33
C GLY A 244 -19.82 -11.94 10.09
N VAL A 245 -20.16 -11.43 8.90
CA VAL A 245 -19.60 -11.91 7.62
C VAL A 245 -18.10 -11.64 7.54
N ALA A 246 -17.64 -10.45 7.94
CA ALA A 246 -16.22 -10.12 7.96
C ALA A 246 -15.43 -11.05 8.88
N VAL A 247 -15.89 -11.27 10.12
CA VAL A 247 -15.24 -12.17 11.07
C VAL A 247 -15.24 -13.62 10.56
N ALA A 248 -16.37 -14.10 10.02
CA ALA A 248 -16.45 -15.43 9.44
C ALA A 248 -15.46 -15.61 8.27
N TYR A 249 -15.34 -14.61 7.40
CA TYR A 249 -14.40 -14.63 6.29
C TYR A 249 -12.94 -14.59 6.74
N LEU A 250 -12.61 -13.80 7.77
CA LEU A 250 -11.26 -13.77 8.35
C LEU A 250 -10.90 -15.11 9.01
N LEU A 251 -11.84 -15.74 9.72
CA LEU A 251 -11.63 -17.08 10.29
C LEU A 251 -11.46 -18.12 9.20
N PHE A 252 -12.27 -18.05 8.13
CA PHE A 252 -12.10 -18.92 6.96
C PHE A 252 -10.71 -18.76 6.34
N ALA A 253 -10.29 -17.52 6.06
CA ALA A 253 -8.98 -17.25 5.49
C ALA A 253 -7.86 -17.76 6.40
N PHE A 254 -7.96 -17.51 7.70
CA PHE A 254 -7.01 -18.00 8.70
C PHE A 254 -6.89 -19.53 8.72
N VAL A 255 -8.01 -20.25 8.70
CA VAL A 255 -8.02 -21.72 8.66
C VAL A 255 -7.36 -22.23 7.38
N ILE A 256 -7.69 -21.64 6.23
CA ILE A 256 -7.07 -22.01 4.95
C ILE A 256 -5.56 -21.74 4.99
N THR A 257 -5.13 -20.56 5.44
CA THR A 257 -3.69 -20.25 5.52
C THR A 257 -2.96 -21.17 6.50
N LEU A 258 -3.61 -21.58 7.60
CA LEU A 258 -3.01 -22.52 8.57
C LEU A 258 -2.68 -23.87 7.93
N THR A 259 -3.47 -24.31 6.94
CA THR A 259 -3.18 -25.54 6.18
C THR A 259 -1.88 -25.47 5.37
N TRP A 260 -1.38 -24.27 5.06
CA TRP A 260 -0.11 -24.08 4.34
C TRP A 260 1.10 -24.32 5.22
N TYR A 261 0.97 -24.10 6.54
CA TYR A 261 2.07 -24.22 7.49
C TYR A 261 2.08 -25.55 8.23
N LEU A 262 0.92 -26.19 8.41
CA LEU A 262 0.81 -27.46 9.13
C LEU A 262 0.89 -28.65 8.16
N PRO A 263 1.97 -29.46 8.21
CA PRO A 263 2.12 -30.62 7.34
C PRO A 263 0.93 -31.57 7.47
N GLY A 264 0.39 -32.00 6.33
CA GLY A 264 -0.75 -32.93 6.31
C GLY A 264 -2.11 -32.29 6.62
N MET A 265 -2.21 -30.97 6.81
CA MET A 265 -3.53 -30.31 6.91
C MET A 265 -4.16 -29.99 5.56
N GLY A 266 -3.36 -29.83 4.50
CA GLY A 266 -3.86 -29.57 3.15
C GLY A 266 -4.88 -30.62 2.67
N GLN A 267 -4.71 -31.89 3.06
CA GLN A 267 -5.64 -32.98 2.69
C GLN A 267 -7.08 -32.80 3.22
N TYR A 268 -7.28 -31.96 4.25
CA TYR A 268 -8.61 -31.67 4.79
C TYR A 268 -9.32 -30.56 4.03
N VAL A 269 -8.63 -29.85 3.13
CA VAL A 269 -9.28 -28.88 2.24
C VAL A 269 -9.97 -29.68 1.13
N PRO A 270 -11.31 -29.60 0.99
CA PRO A 270 -12.00 -30.33 -0.06
C PRO A 270 -11.52 -29.88 -1.44
N HIS A 271 -11.33 -30.83 -2.36
CA HIS A 271 -10.78 -30.52 -3.68
C HIS A 271 -11.62 -29.51 -4.48
N TRP A 272 -12.96 -29.54 -4.34
CA TRP A 272 -13.84 -28.55 -4.98
C TRP A 272 -13.58 -27.12 -4.47
N LEU A 273 -13.16 -26.98 -3.21
CA LEU A 273 -12.84 -25.70 -2.61
C LEU A 273 -11.48 -25.21 -3.08
N GLU A 274 -10.49 -26.11 -3.16
CA GLU A 274 -9.18 -25.77 -3.73
C GLU A 274 -9.30 -25.26 -5.16
N GLN A 275 -10.08 -25.94 -6.00
CA GLN A 275 -10.35 -25.52 -7.39
C GLN A 275 -11.04 -24.16 -7.47
N LEU A 276 -11.82 -23.79 -6.46
CA LEU A 276 -12.55 -22.53 -6.42
C LEU A 276 -11.68 -21.35 -5.96
N ILE A 277 -10.78 -21.58 -5.00
CA ILE A 277 -10.02 -20.50 -4.35
C ILE A 277 -8.59 -20.34 -4.89
N TYR A 278 -8.01 -21.36 -5.54
CA TYR A 278 -6.64 -21.28 -6.05
C TYR A 278 -6.57 -21.07 -7.56
N PRO A 279 -5.54 -20.33 -8.04
CA PRO A 279 -4.52 -19.62 -7.25
C PRO A 279 -5.05 -18.32 -6.63
N ILE A 280 -4.65 -18.02 -5.40
CA ILE A 280 -4.92 -16.71 -4.77
C ILE A 280 -3.86 -15.73 -5.29
N ASP A 281 -4.13 -15.16 -6.47
CA ASP A 281 -3.15 -14.36 -7.20
C ASP A 281 -2.82 -13.03 -6.51
N LYS A 282 -1.54 -12.83 -6.21
CA LYS A 282 -1.06 -11.54 -5.71
C LYS A 282 -0.81 -10.55 -6.85
N VAL A 283 -0.48 -11.05 -8.04
CA VAL A 283 0.00 -10.19 -9.13
C VAL A 283 -1.08 -9.22 -9.60
N ASN A 284 -2.27 -9.74 -9.84
CA ASN A 284 -3.46 -9.02 -10.30
C ASN A 284 -4.47 -8.75 -9.17
N LEU A 285 -4.03 -8.81 -7.90
CA LEU A 285 -4.88 -8.56 -6.73
C LEU A 285 -6.18 -9.38 -6.77
N ASP A 286 -6.09 -10.66 -6.43
CA ASP A 286 -7.24 -11.55 -6.42
C ASP A 286 -8.40 -11.01 -5.56
N ALA A 287 -9.63 -11.30 -6.00
CA ALA A 287 -10.84 -10.83 -5.32
C ALA A 287 -10.92 -11.31 -3.86
N LEU A 288 -10.40 -12.50 -3.55
CA LEU A 288 -10.29 -13.02 -2.19
C LEU A 288 -9.31 -12.19 -1.34
N ARG A 289 -8.19 -11.74 -1.92
CA ARG A 289 -7.25 -10.83 -1.22
C ARG A 289 -7.91 -9.48 -0.95
N PHE A 290 -8.62 -8.94 -1.94
CA PHE A 290 -9.35 -7.69 -1.80
C PHE A 290 -10.45 -7.80 -0.73
N ALA A 291 -11.25 -8.87 -0.76
CA ALA A 291 -12.28 -9.15 0.24
C ALA A 291 -11.70 -9.32 1.65
N HIS A 292 -10.53 -9.97 1.76
CA HIS A 292 -9.82 -10.16 3.03
C HIS A 292 -9.40 -8.82 3.62
N PHE A 293 -8.78 -7.97 2.80
CA PHE A 293 -8.45 -6.62 3.19
C PHE A 293 -9.70 -5.82 3.65
N LEU A 294 -10.81 -5.91 2.91
CA LEU A 294 -12.05 -5.23 3.31
C LEU A 294 -12.59 -5.74 4.65
N ALA A 295 -12.56 -7.05 4.89
CA ALA A 295 -12.98 -7.64 6.16
C ALA A 295 -12.11 -7.12 7.33
N LEU A 296 -10.79 -7.06 7.14
CA LEU A 296 -9.88 -6.44 8.10
C LEU A 296 -10.23 -4.95 8.34
N ALA A 297 -10.51 -4.20 7.27
CA ALA A 297 -10.87 -2.79 7.37
C ALA A 297 -12.19 -2.58 8.14
N VAL A 298 -13.21 -3.42 7.92
CA VAL A 298 -14.49 -3.40 8.65
C VAL A 298 -14.26 -3.60 10.14
N VAL A 299 -13.55 -4.67 10.52
CA VAL A 299 -13.23 -4.99 11.92
C VAL A 299 -12.43 -3.85 12.54
N THR A 300 -11.41 -3.36 11.83
CA THR A 300 -10.56 -2.25 12.28
C THR A 300 -11.36 -0.98 12.54
N VAL A 301 -12.25 -0.57 11.61
CA VAL A 301 -13.08 0.62 11.78
C VAL A 301 -14.07 0.48 12.92
N ARG A 302 -14.55 -0.74 13.18
CA ARG A 302 -15.49 -1.03 14.26
C ARG A 302 -14.85 -0.94 15.65
N PHE A 303 -13.62 -1.44 15.80
CA PHE A 303 -12.95 -1.54 17.11
C PHE A 303 -11.93 -0.43 17.39
N ILE A 304 -11.45 0.29 16.37
CA ILE A 304 -10.49 1.38 16.51
C ILE A 304 -11.18 2.71 16.17
N PRO A 305 -11.84 3.37 17.14
CA PRO A 305 -12.52 4.63 16.92
C PRO A 305 -11.54 5.78 16.66
N ARG A 306 -11.97 6.82 15.94
CA ARG A 306 -11.17 8.03 15.64
C ARG A 306 -10.68 8.75 16.90
N GLU A 307 -11.47 8.70 17.97
CA GLU A 307 -11.21 9.36 19.24
C GLU A 307 -10.38 8.51 20.23
N TRP A 308 -9.85 7.34 19.80
CA TRP A 308 -9.23 6.40 20.73
C TRP A 308 -8.10 7.09 21.53
N PRO A 309 -8.18 7.21 22.88
CA PRO A 309 -7.25 8.03 23.65
C PRO A 309 -5.79 7.62 23.51
N VAL A 310 -5.54 6.34 23.23
CA VAL A 310 -4.21 5.78 22.96
C VAL A 310 -3.57 6.48 21.76
N LEU A 311 -4.32 6.81 20.70
CA LEU A 311 -3.81 7.52 19.52
C LEU A 311 -3.31 8.94 19.84
N LYS A 312 -3.79 9.54 20.93
CA LYS A 312 -3.36 10.87 21.40
C LYS A 312 -2.22 10.79 22.44
N SER A 313 -1.77 9.59 22.79
CA SER A 313 -0.72 9.41 23.80
C SER A 313 0.66 9.80 23.27
N ARG A 314 1.51 10.40 24.12
CA ARG A 314 2.87 10.81 23.75
C ARG A 314 3.75 9.62 23.34
N TRP A 315 3.50 8.42 23.88
CA TRP A 315 4.26 7.20 23.61
C TRP A 315 4.19 6.70 22.17
N LEU A 316 3.13 7.04 21.42
CA LEU A 316 2.99 6.68 20.01
C LEU A 316 3.67 7.69 19.05
N TRP A 317 4.06 8.86 19.55
CA TRP A 317 4.60 9.97 18.74
C TRP A 317 5.93 10.53 19.28
N ALA A 318 6.48 9.95 20.34
CA ALA A 318 7.78 10.29 20.91
C ALA A 318 8.89 9.53 20.18
#